data_AF-A0AA36JB47-F1
#
_entry.id   AF-A0AA36JB47-F1
#
_cell.length_a   1.000
_cell.length_b   1.000
_cell.length_c   1.000
_cell.angle_alpha   90.00
_cell.angle_beta   90.00
_cell.angle_gamma   90.00
#
_symmetry.space_group_name_H-M   'P 1'
#
loop_
_entity.id
_entity.type
_entity.pdbx_description
1 polymer ?
#
loop_
_entity_poly.entity_id
_entity_poly.type
_entity_poly.pdbx_seq_one_letter_code
_entity_poly.pdbx_strand_id
1 'polypeptide(L)'
;SPQAAGRGFSWGRVPSTARPIRIRIGRQDGRRFACMGCAGCKVRQVDAAVKEPLPASLAKAPRGRFGGALPRLEEGRRDFARIFFADQRKIFFLGPNMTSMMPLQPTGGPSSAHIGDLNEQVVDKAETLFRESLVKQLEQAFGGPPKEELLHMLVKRAMAATTVNVGIDFATTMQLMPTFLQPLFLLVVRGDGAAQEARAATYGFVAEQPSQILGDRPESKRTPFCVRLLSPNLVSDADTKQWEVEYSLREVRTATIRQAVEADLEALRKSVATGRWDDLS
;
A
#
# COMPACT_ATOMS: atom_id res chain seq x y z
N SER A 1 38.63 -44.78 25.41
CA SER A 1 39.36 -43.53 25.13
C SER A 1 39.80 -43.49 23.68
N PRO A 2 39.28 -42.54 22.89
CA PRO A 2 40.11 -41.90 21.87
C PRO A 2 40.04 -40.37 21.93
N GLN A 3 41.16 -39.77 21.55
CA GLN A 3 41.57 -38.38 21.77
C GLN A 3 40.85 -37.38 20.87
N ALA A 4 40.47 -36.25 21.47
CA ALA A 4 39.98 -35.06 20.80
C ALA A 4 41.15 -34.26 20.20
N ALA A 5 41.07 -33.93 18.92
CA ALA A 5 41.99 -33.00 18.25
C ALA A 5 41.28 -31.64 18.08
N GLY A 6 41.58 -30.70 18.98
CA GLY A 6 41.16 -29.31 18.86
C GLY A 6 42.04 -28.55 17.88
N ARG A 7 41.44 -27.93 16.87
CA ARG A 7 42.10 -26.93 16.00
C ARG A 7 41.66 -25.54 16.43
N GLY A 8 42.60 -24.77 16.98
CA GLY A 8 42.42 -23.37 17.31
C GLY A 8 42.39 -22.50 16.06
N PHE A 9 41.34 -21.69 15.93
CA PHE A 9 41.25 -20.61 14.94
C PHE A 9 41.77 -19.31 15.56
N SER A 10 42.84 -18.75 14.99
CA SER A 10 43.36 -17.43 15.37
C SER A 10 42.73 -16.34 14.50
N TRP A 11 42.09 -15.36 15.12
CA TRP A 11 41.60 -14.16 14.44
C TRP A 11 42.76 -13.18 14.20
N GLY A 12 43.10 -12.98 12.92
CA GLY A 12 44.04 -11.97 12.48
C GLY A 12 43.49 -10.56 12.72
N ARG A 13 44.30 -9.71 13.35
CA ARG A 13 44.00 -8.29 13.58
C ARG A 13 44.00 -7.52 12.26
N VAL A 14 42.93 -6.79 12.00
CA VAL A 14 42.84 -5.81 10.90
C VAL A 14 43.42 -4.48 11.40
N PRO A 15 44.35 -3.83 10.67
CA PRO A 15 44.84 -2.51 11.04
C PRO A 15 43.79 -1.42 10.72
N SER A 16 43.33 -0.74 11.77
CA SER A 16 42.47 0.44 11.69
C SER A 16 43.30 1.69 11.38
N THR A 17 43.28 2.16 10.14
CA THR A 17 43.79 3.49 9.76
C THR A 17 42.64 4.48 9.64
N ALA A 18 42.12 4.94 10.78
CA ALA A 18 41.19 6.06 10.84
C ALA A 18 41.99 7.38 10.92
N ARG A 19 41.87 8.22 9.88
CA ARG A 19 42.38 9.60 9.91
C ARG A 19 41.36 10.51 10.61
N PRO A 20 41.78 11.46 11.45
CA PRO A 20 40.87 12.36 12.14
C PRO A 20 40.24 13.38 11.19
N ILE A 21 38.91 13.41 11.16
CA ILE A 21 38.12 14.47 10.51
C ILE A 21 38.19 15.71 11.40
N ARG A 22 38.89 16.76 10.94
CA ARG A 22 38.84 18.09 11.54
C ARG A 22 37.50 18.75 11.20
N ILE A 23 36.59 18.80 12.18
CA ILE A 23 35.38 19.62 12.10
C ILE A 23 35.77 21.06 12.46
N ARG A 24 35.77 21.95 11.47
CA ARG A 24 35.85 23.41 11.68
C ARG A 24 34.48 23.90 12.15
N ILE A 25 34.37 24.27 13.42
CA ILE A 25 33.20 24.99 13.93
C ILE A 25 33.40 26.47 13.58
N GLY A 26 32.80 26.90 12.47
CA GLY A 26 32.66 28.30 12.13
C GLY A 26 31.45 28.89 12.84
N ARG A 27 31.69 29.81 13.79
CA ARG A 27 30.66 30.73 14.31
C ARG A 27 30.26 31.67 13.18
N GLN A 28 29.00 31.64 12.78
CA GLN A 28 28.39 32.71 11.97
C GLN A 28 27.12 33.18 12.67
N ASP A 29 27.23 34.35 13.28
CA ASP A 29 26.11 35.23 13.58
C ASP A 29 25.51 35.73 12.25
N GLY A 30 24.20 35.67 12.13
CA GLY A 30 23.50 36.25 10.98
C GLY A 30 22.17 35.59 10.68
N ARG A 31 21.11 36.05 11.36
CA ARG A 31 19.72 35.71 11.05
C ARG A 31 19.39 36.06 9.59
N ARG A 32 19.21 35.04 8.74
CA ARG A 32 18.32 35.06 7.58
C ARG A 32 17.74 33.65 7.39
N PHE A 33 16.43 33.51 7.64
CA PHE A 33 15.65 32.34 7.25
C PHE A 33 15.58 32.31 5.72
N ALA A 34 16.53 31.59 5.10
CA ALA A 34 16.41 31.16 3.72
C ALA A 34 15.72 29.79 3.73
N CYS A 35 14.44 29.76 3.35
CA CYS A 35 13.79 28.53 2.92
C CYS A 35 14.58 28.00 1.72
N MET A 36 15.42 26.98 1.94
CA MET A 36 15.93 26.13 0.86
C MET A 36 14.77 25.29 0.32
N GLY A 37 13.91 25.94 -0.47
CA GLY A 37 13.05 25.25 -1.41
C GLY A 37 13.95 24.54 -2.41
N CYS A 38 13.84 23.22 -2.49
CA CYS A 38 14.47 22.41 -3.52
C CYS A 38 13.76 22.69 -4.87
N ALA A 39 13.94 23.90 -5.38
CA ALA A 39 13.43 24.36 -6.67
C ALA A 39 14.35 23.78 -7.76
N GLY A 40 14.09 22.55 -8.19
CA GLY A 40 14.92 21.96 -9.24
C GLY A 40 14.71 20.50 -9.58
N CYS A 41 13.92 19.73 -8.82
CA CYS A 41 13.50 18.41 -9.28
C CYS A 41 12.44 18.57 -10.38
N LYS A 42 12.89 18.91 -11.60
CA LYS A 42 12.11 18.69 -12.81
C LYS A 42 11.75 17.22 -12.81
N VAL A 43 10.47 16.92 -12.54
CA VAL A 43 9.90 15.59 -12.80
C VAL A 43 10.22 15.30 -14.25
N ARG A 44 11.20 14.43 -14.50
CA ARG A 44 11.52 13.96 -15.85
C ARG A 44 10.22 13.36 -16.38
N GLN A 45 9.60 14.04 -17.35
CA GLN A 45 8.61 13.38 -18.19
C GLN A 45 9.31 12.12 -18.72
N VAL A 46 8.73 10.98 -18.39
CA VAL A 46 9.29 9.69 -18.79
C VAL A 46 9.10 9.62 -20.31
N ASP A 47 10.19 9.81 -21.04
CA ASP A 47 10.20 9.79 -22.51
C ASP A 47 9.61 8.47 -23.04
N ALA A 48 8.81 8.62 -24.10
CA ALA A 48 8.13 7.64 -24.93
C ALA A 48 8.13 6.18 -24.43
N ALA A 49 6.97 5.78 -23.90
CA ALA A 49 6.61 4.41 -23.57
C ALA A 49 7.04 3.43 -24.66
N VAL A 50 7.77 2.39 -24.26
CA VAL A 50 7.82 1.15 -25.04
C VAL A 50 6.36 0.76 -25.27
N LYS A 51 5.90 0.76 -26.53
CA LYS A 51 4.57 0.27 -26.92
C LYS A 51 4.58 -1.25 -26.79
N GLU A 52 4.71 -1.74 -25.58
CA GLU A 52 4.38 -3.14 -25.33
C GLU A 52 2.86 -3.24 -25.27
N PRO A 53 2.27 -4.22 -25.97
CA PRO A 53 0.85 -4.46 -25.87
C PRO A 53 0.48 -4.91 -24.45
N LEU A 54 -0.76 -4.63 -24.05
CA LEU A 54 -1.35 -5.23 -22.86
C LEU A 54 -1.21 -6.77 -22.93
N PRO A 55 -1.08 -7.44 -21.77
CA PRO A 55 -1.07 -8.89 -21.72
C PRO A 55 -2.27 -9.46 -22.46
N ALA A 56 -2.07 -10.48 -23.30
CA ALA A 56 -3.10 -10.92 -24.26
C ALA A 56 -4.43 -11.33 -23.60
N SER A 57 -4.35 -11.87 -22.37
CA SER A 57 -5.50 -12.22 -21.53
C SER A 57 -6.31 -10.98 -21.12
N LEU A 58 -5.63 -9.91 -20.73
CA LEU A 58 -6.24 -8.68 -20.21
C LEU A 58 -6.53 -7.65 -21.31
N ALA A 59 -5.87 -7.72 -22.46
CA ALA A 59 -6.19 -6.88 -23.61
C ALA A 59 -7.62 -7.11 -24.12
N LYS A 60 -8.12 -8.34 -24.02
CA LYS A 60 -9.49 -8.72 -24.43
C LYS A 60 -10.53 -8.38 -23.36
N ALA A 61 -10.15 -8.45 -22.10
CA ALA A 61 -11.01 -8.20 -20.96
C ALA A 61 -10.26 -7.38 -19.89
N PRO A 62 -10.09 -6.05 -20.12
CA PRO A 62 -9.37 -5.19 -19.17
C PRO A 62 -10.16 -5.00 -17.87
N ARG A 63 -11.38 -5.53 -17.79
CA ARG A 63 -12.27 -5.45 -16.64
C ARG A 63 -12.93 -6.81 -16.45
N GLY A 64 -13.24 -7.15 -15.21
CA GLY A 64 -13.94 -8.39 -14.90
C GLY A 64 -14.00 -8.64 -13.40
N ARG A 65 -14.27 -9.90 -13.06
CA ARG A 65 -14.33 -10.37 -11.68
C ARG A 65 -13.58 -11.68 -11.53
N PHE A 66 -13.05 -11.93 -10.34
CA PHE A 66 -12.46 -13.22 -9.98
C PHE A 66 -12.70 -13.52 -8.50
N GLY A 67 -12.63 -14.80 -8.14
CA GLY A 67 -12.64 -15.20 -6.73
C GLY A 67 -11.27 -15.00 -6.12
N GLY A 68 -11.17 -14.14 -5.10
CA GLY A 68 -9.97 -13.99 -4.29
C GLY A 68 -10.04 -14.85 -3.02
N ALA A 69 -8.90 -15.31 -2.52
CA ALA A 69 -8.82 -15.95 -1.21
C ALA A 69 -8.36 -14.93 -0.17
N LEU A 70 -9.21 -14.69 0.84
CA LEU A 70 -8.75 -13.99 2.04
C LEU A 70 -7.91 -14.94 2.90
N PRO A 71 -6.82 -14.45 3.52
CA PRO A 71 -6.06 -15.24 4.48
C PRO A 71 -6.93 -15.60 5.69
N ARG A 72 -6.50 -16.63 6.44
CA ARG A 72 -7.10 -16.91 7.75
C ARG A 72 -6.95 -15.68 8.65
N LEU A 73 -7.90 -15.48 9.58
CA LEU A 73 -7.95 -14.27 10.38
C LEU A 73 -6.61 -13.93 11.07
N GLU A 74 -5.96 -14.91 11.71
CA GLU A 74 -4.67 -14.70 12.40
C GLU A 74 -3.53 -14.31 11.43
N GLU A 75 -3.48 -14.95 10.26
CA GLU A 75 -2.50 -14.66 9.23
C GLU A 75 -2.75 -13.28 8.61
N GLY A 76 -4.00 -12.96 8.30
CA GLY A 76 -4.41 -11.65 7.79
C GLY A 76 -4.09 -10.52 8.76
N ARG A 77 -4.27 -10.72 10.07
CA ARG A 77 -3.88 -9.74 11.09
C ARG A 77 -2.35 -9.53 11.12
N ARG A 78 -1.56 -10.60 11.00
CA ARG A 78 -0.09 -10.50 10.93
C ARG A 78 0.36 -9.80 9.66
N ASP A 79 -0.18 -10.17 8.50
CA ASP A 79 0.14 -9.54 7.21
C ASP A 79 -0.23 -8.07 7.20
N PHE A 80 -1.42 -7.73 7.72
CA PHE A 80 -1.83 -6.35 7.91
C PHE A 80 -0.82 -5.60 8.76
N ALA A 81 -0.40 -6.13 9.90
CA ALA A 81 0.58 -5.48 10.77
C ALA A 81 1.93 -5.24 10.06
N ARG A 82 2.40 -6.18 9.21
CA ARG A 82 3.60 -5.97 8.38
C ARG A 82 3.44 -4.80 7.43
N ILE A 83 2.30 -4.70 6.75
CA ILE A 83 2.01 -3.63 5.79
C ILE A 83 1.84 -2.30 6.54
N PHE A 84 1.12 -2.31 7.66
CA PHE A 84 0.76 -1.13 8.45
C PHE A 84 1.98 -0.49 9.12
N PHE A 85 2.96 -1.28 9.54
CA PHE A 85 4.24 -0.77 10.07
C PHE A 85 5.36 -0.66 9.04
N ALA A 86 5.12 -1.00 7.76
CA ALA A 86 6.09 -0.74 6.71
C ALA A 86 6.30 0.77 6.51
N ASP A 87 7.55 1.19 6.31
CA ASP A 87 7.97 2.58 6.16
C ASP A 87 7.51 3.27 4.86
N GLN A 88 6.52 2.71 4.15
CA GLN A 88 6.17 3.11 2.78
C GLN A 88 4.78 3.75 2.63
N ARG A 89 4.06 4.05 3.73
CA ARG A 89 2.71 4.67 3.73
C ARG A 89 1.86 4.24 2.53
N LYS A 90 1.37 3.01 2.57
CA LYS A 90 0.59 2.33 1.55
C LYS A 90 -0.90 2.29 1.82
N ILE A 91 -1.37 2.59 3.03
CA ILE A 91 -2.78 2.48 3.40
C ILE A 91 -3.39 3.87 3.56
N PHE A 92 -4.42 4.15 2.76
CA PHE A 92 -5.10 5.43 2.68
C PHE A 92 -6.61 5.28 2.90
N PHE A 93 -7.26 6.41 3.16
CA PHE A 93 -8.70 6.56 3.34
C PHE A 93 -9.25 7.64 2.40
N LEU A 94 -10.42 7.41 1.84
CA LEU A 94 -11.22 8.40 1.13
C LEU A 94 -12.69 8.27 1.56
N GLY A 95 -13.21 9.33 2.17
CA GLY A 95 -14.61 9.46 2.57
C GLY A 95 -15.31 10.60 1.82
N PRO A 96 -16.60 10.85 2.10
CA PRO A 96 -17.32 11.98 1.54
C PRO A 96 -16.69 13.31 1.94
N ASN A 97 -16.86 14.34 1.10
CA ASN A 97 -16.35 15.70 1.31
C ASN A 97 -14.82 15.83 1.38
N MET A 98 -14.07 14.74 1.19
CA MET A 98 -12.61 14.78 1.18
C MET A 98 -12.09 15.11 -0.22
N THR A 99 -11.16 16.06 -0.30
CA THR A 99 -10.52 16.47 -1.57
C THR A 99 -9.29 15.64 -1.91
N SER A 100 -8.72 14.94 -0.92
CA SER A 100 -7.54 14.10 -1.06
C SER A 100 -7.67 12.85 -0.20
N MET A 101 -6.93 11.80 -0.56
CA MET A 101 -6.82 10.60 0.26
C MET A 101 -5.93 10.86 1.49
N MET A 102 -6.33 10.35 2.65
CA MET A 102 -5.64 10.57 3.91
C MET A 102 -4.93 9.30 4.37
N PRO A 103 -3.67 9.37 4.84
CA PRO A 103 -2.96 8.18 5.30
C PRO A 103 -3.59 7.63 6.59
N LEU A 104 -3.72 6.31 6.66
CA LEU A 104 -4.16 5.60 7.89
C LEU A 104 -2.98 5.07 8.71
N GLN A 105 -1.78 5.02 8.13
CA GLN A 105 -0.59 4.56 8.84
C GLN A 105 -0.01 5.67 9.75
N PRO A 106 0.53 5.31 10.93
CA PRO A 106 1.13 6.27 11.83
C PRO A 106 2.40 6.86 11.21
N THR A 107 2.71 8.11 11.56
CA THR A 107 3.93 8.78 11.10
C THR A 107 5.19 8.37 11.87
N GLY A 108 5.02 7.61 12.96
CA GLY A 108 6.07 6.99 13.74
C GLY A 108 5.64 5.60 14.18
N GLY A 109 6.55 4.63 14.11
CA GLY A 109 6.28 3.24 14.45
C GLY A 109 7.58 2.50 14.78
N PRO A 110 7.49 1.25 15.26
CA PRO A 110 8.67 0.42 15.45
C PRO A 110 9.47 0.37 14.15
N SER A 111 10.80 0.52 14.26
CA SER A 111 11.70 0.47 13.10
C SER A 111 11.46 -0.81 12.31
N SER A 112 11.56 -0.72 10.98
CA SER A 112 11.45 -1.84 10.04
C SER A 112 12.34 -3.04 10.40
N ALA A 113 13.38 -2.82 11.21
CA ALA A 113 14.24 -3.85 11.78
C ALA A 113 13.50 -4.92 12.61
N HIS A 114 12.29 -4.67 13.10
CA HIS A 114 11.53 -5.62 13.92
C HIS A 114 10.34 -6.28 13.21
N ILE A 115 10.17 -6.07 11.90
CA ILE A 115 9.03 -6.62 11.14
C ILE A 115 9.08 -8.16 11.02
N GLY A 116 10.25 -8.78 11.19
CA GLY A 116 10.43 -10.24 11.13
C GLY A 116 9.75 -10.99 12.29
N ASP A 117 9.72 -10.39 13.48
CA ASP A 117 9.25 -11.01 14.72
C ASP A 117 7.96 -10.34 15.21
N LEU A 118 6.90 -10.43 14.40
CA LEU A 118 5.58 -9.94 14.81
C LEU A 118 4.96 -10.88 15.84
N ASN A 119 5.14 -10.54 17.12
CA ASN A 119 4.37 -11.14 18.20
C ASN A 119 2.94 -10.58 18.25
N GLU A 120 2.07 -11.22 19.03
CA GLU A 120 0.66 -10.84 19.15
C GLU A 120 0.48 -9.39 19.65
N GLN A 121 1.35 -8.92 20.54
CA GLN A 121 1.29 -7.55 21.07
C GLN A 121 1.51 -6.50 19.97
N VAL A 122 2.40 -6.75 19.01
CA VAL A 122 2.62 -5.85 17.88
C VAL A 122 1.40 -5.86 16.94
N VAL A 123 0.80 -7.02 16.73
CA VAL A 123 -0.43 -7.16 15.92
C VAL A 123 -1.59 -6.39 16.56
N ASP A 124 -1.82 -6.58 17.86
CA ASP A 124 -2.84 -5.85 18.63
C ASP A 124 -2.58 -4.34 18.61
N LYS A 125 -1.31 -3.93 18.68
CA LYS A 125 -0.95 -2.52 18.57
C LYS A 125 -1.25 -1.95 17.19
N ALA A 126 -0.98 -2.70 16.11
CA ALA A 126 -1.34 -2.29 14.75
C ALA A 126 -2.85 -2.07 14.62
N GLU A 127 -3.65 -3.03 15.09
CA GLU A 127 -5.11 -2.96 15.08
C GLU A 127 -5.64 -1.75 15.86
N THR A 128 -5.09 -1.51 17.06
CA THR A 128 -5.46 -0.35 17.90
C THR A 128 -5.18 0.97 17.19
N LEU A 129 -3.96 1.15 16.67
CA LEU A 129 -3.55 2.38 15.97
C LEU A 129 -4.33 2.59 14.67
N PHE A 130 -4.63 1.51 13.95
CA PHE A 130 -5.46 1.55 12.77
C PHE A 130 -6.89 1.98 13.10
N ARG A 131 -7.49 1.40 14.16
CA ARG A 131 -8.81 1.78 14.66
C ARG A 131 -8.86 3.27 15.04
N GLU A 132 -7.90 3.75 15.82
CA GLU A 132 -7.79 5.18 16.19
C GLU A 132 -7.71 6.09 14.97
N SER A 133 -6.87 5.73 13.99
CA SER A 133 -6.71 6.50 12.76
C SER A 133 -7.99 6.50 11.93
N LEU A 134 -8.66 5.35 11.83
CA LEU A 134 -9.90 5.20 11.11
C LEU A 134 -11.05 5.99 11.74
N VAL A 135 -11.17 5.98 13.08
CA VAL A 135 -12.15 6.82 13.81
C VAL A 135 -11.97 8.29 13.44
N LYS A 136 -10.74 8.79 13.52
CA LYS A 136 -10.43 10.19 13.16
C LYS A 136 -10.83 10.52 11.72
N GLN A 137 -10.55 9.63 10.77
CA GLN A 137 -10.91 9.87 9.37
C GLN A 137 -12.42 9.79 9.12
N LEU A 138 -13.12 8.86 9.78
CA LEU A 138 -14.58 8.74 9.72
C LEU A 138 -15.24 9.99 10.32
N GLU A 139 -14.79 10.45 11.49
CA GLU A 139 -15.27 11.69 12.11
C GLU A 139 -15.09 12.90 11.19
N GLN A 140 -13.92 13.00 10.55
CA GLN A 140 -13.65 14.07 9.60
C GLN A 140 -14.56 14.00 8.37
N ALA A 141 -14.83 12.81 7.85
CA ALA A 141 -15.63 12.62 6.64
C ALA A 141 -17.14 12.81 6.88
N PHE A 142 -17.63 12.42 8.06
CA PHE A 142 -19.07 12.36 8.38
C PHE A 142 -19.53 13.39 9.41
N GLY A 143 -18.62 14.14 10.04
CA GLY A 143 -18.96 15.20 11.01
C GLY A 143 -19.42 14.68 12.37
N GLY A 144 -19.10 13.44 12.73
CA GLY A 144 -19.47 12.85 14.02
C GLY A 144 -18.86 11.46 14.26
N PRO A 145 -18.90 10.96 15.50
CA PRO A 145 -18.31 9.66 15.85
C PRO A 145 -19.02 8.52 15.12
N PRO A 146 -18.29 7.54 14.57
CA PRO A 146 -18.90 6.37 13.94
C PRO A 146 -19.59 5.48 14.98
N LYS A 147 -20.62 4.75 14.56
CA LYS A 147 -21.24 3.70 15.38
C LYS A 147 -20.19 2.61 15.69
N GLU A 148 -20.14 2.15 16.93
CA GLU A 148 -19.12 1.18 17.37
C GLU A 148 -19.19 -0.15 16.62
N GLU A 149 -20.39 -0.67 16.37
CA GLU A 149 -20.60 -1.93 15.63
C GLU A 149 -20.04 -1.86 14.21
N LEU A 150 -20.31 -0.75 13.53
CA LEU A 150 -19.79 -0.46 12.19
C LEU A 150 -18.27 -0.36 12.22
N LEU A 151 -17.71 0.37 13.19
CA LEU A 151 -16.27 0.53 13.34
C LEU A 151 -15.59 -0.83 13.53
N HIS A 152 -16.12 -1.67 14.43
CA HIS A 152 -15.59 -3.00 14.69
C HIS A 152 -15.59 -3.87 13.42
N MET A 153 -16.71 -3.89 12.68
CA MET A 153 -16.84 -4.63 11.43
C MET A 153 -15.87 -4.13 10.36
N LEU A 154 -15.78 -2.81 10.21
CA LEU A 154 -14.93 -2.17 9.21
C LEU A 154 -13.45 -2.39 9.50
N VAL A 155 -13.01 -2.28 10.76
CA VAL A 155 -11.62 -2.56 11.17
C VAL A 155 -11.25 -3.99 10.78
N LYS A 156 -12.04 -4.97 11.24
CA LYS A 156 -11.77 -6.40 11.00
C LYS A 156 -11.67 -6.73 9.51
N ARG A 157 -12.63 -6.24 8.71
CA ARG A 157 -12.71 -6.56 7.28
C ARG A 157 -11.75 -5.75 6.42
N ALA A 158 -11.48 -4.49 6.77
CA ALA A 158 -10.46 -3.70 6.09
C ALA A 158 -9.06 -4.29 6.32
N MET A 159 -8.76 -4.78 7.53
CA MET A 159 -7.52 -5.50 7.81
C MET A 159 -7.40 -6.76 6.95
N ALA A 160 -8.46 -7.58 6.87
CA ALA A 160 -8.47 -8.78 6.03
C ALA A 160 -8.31 -8.45 4.52
N ALA A 161 -8.95 -7.38 4.05
CA ALA A 161 -8.87 -6.94 2.65
C ALA A 161 -7.53 -6.28 2.30
N THR A 162 -6.80 -5.77 3.30
CA THR A 162 -5.47 -5.17 3.14
C THR A 162 -4.40 -6.26 3.18
N THR A 163 -4.40 -7.11 2.15
CA THR A 163 -3.48 -8.24 2.01
C THR A 163 -2.86 -8.25 0.62
N VAL A 164 -1.65 -8.79 0.53
CA VAL A 164 -0.98 -9.06 -0.76
C VAL A 164 -1.58 -10.27 -1.46
N ASN A 165 -2.25 -11.19 -0.74
CA ASN A 165 -2.71 -12.47 -1.28
C ASN A 165 -3.72 -12.29 -2.42
N VAL A 166 -4.68 -11.36 -2.27
CA VAL A 166 -5.65 -11.03 -3.34
C VAL A 166 -4.94 -10.57 -4.62
N GLY A 167 -3.84 -9.83 -4.47
CA GLY A 167 -3.03 -9.41 -5.60
C GLY A 167 -2.24 -10.55 -6.26
N ILE A 168 -1.73 -11.49 -5.46
CA ILE A 168 -1.05 -12.69 -5.93
C ILE A 168 -2.02 -13.61 -6.67
N ASP A 169 -3.22 -13.82 -6.12
CA ASP A 169 -4.29 -14.61 -6.74
C ASP A 169 -4.70 -14.01 -8.08
N PHE A 170 -4.88 -12.69 -8.13
CA PHE A 170 -5.17 -11.97 -9.37
C PHE A 170 -4.06 -12.19 -10.40
N ALA A 171 -2.80 -11.93 -10.02
CA ALA A 171 -1.68 -12.06 -10.93
C ALA A 171 -1.55 -13.50 -11.46
N THR A 172 -1.71 -14.49 -10.59
CA THR A 172 -1.67 -15.91 -10.97
C THR A 172 -2.81 -16.28 -11.93
N THR A 173 -4.03 -15.85 -11.62
CA THR A 173 -5.23 -16.11 -12.44
C THR A 173 -5.10 -15.50 -13.83
N MET A 174 -4.51 -14.31 -13.92
CA MET A 174 -4.34 -13.57 -15.18
C MET A 174 -3.03 -13.85 -15.92
N GLN A 175 -2.22 -14.79 -15.41
CA GLN A 175 -0.90 -15.15 -15.95
C GLN A 175 0.10 -13.99 -15.98
N LEU A 176 0.04 -13.12 -14.96
CA LEU A 176 0.97 -12.02 -14.72
C LEU A 176 2.07 -12.44 -13.74
N MET A 177 3.11 -11.63 -13.59
CA MET A 177 4.19 -11.80 -12.63
C MET A 177 3.73 -11.43 -11.20
N PRO A 178 3.53 -12.39 -10.27
CA PRO A 178 2.99 -12.07 -8.95
C PRO A 178 3.95 -11.27 -8.08
N THR A 179 5.26 -11.46 -8.26
CA THR A 179 6.33 -10.80 -7.47
C THR A 179 6.49 -9.31 -7.76
N PHE A 180 5.81 -8.79 -8.79
CA PHE A 180 5.94 -7.39 -9.20
C PHE A 180 4.89 -6.47 -8.55
N LEU A 181 3.78 -7.02 -8.04
CA LEU A 181 2.71 -6.20 -7.50
C LEU A 181 3.17 -5.52 -6.19
N GLN A 182 3.28 -4.20 -6.23
CA GLN A 182 3.56 -3.37 -5.06
C GLN A 182 2.30 -2.61 -4.66
N PRO A 183 1.43 -3.20 -3.83
CA PRO A 183 0.10 -2.67 -3.62
C PRO A 183 0.12 -1.35 -2.83
N LEU A 184 -0.77 -0.45 -3.23
CA LEU A 184 -1.28 0.65 -2.42
C LEU A 184 -2.77 0.37 -2.14
N PHE A 185 -3.15 0.46 -0.87
CA PHE A 185 -4.49 0.16 -0.39
C PHE A 185 -5.23 1.47 -0.09
N LEU A 186 -6.45 1.57 -0.61
CA LEU A 186 -7.34 2.70 -0.39
C LEU A 186 -8.67 2.19 0.16
N LEU A 187 -8.98 2.55 1.39
CA LEU A 187 -10.30 2.34 1.98
C LEU A 187 -11.23 3.46 1.54
N VAL A 188 -12.25 3.13 0.76
CA VAL A 188 -13.26 4.08 0.28
C VAL A 188 -14.54 3.85 1.06
N VAL A 189 -15.04 4.88 1.75
CA VAL A 189 -16.27 4.81 2.56
C VAL A 189 -17.26 5.85 2.08
N ARG A 190 -18.54 5.49 2.03
CA ARG A 190 -19.63 6.40 1.65
C ARG A 190 -20.91 6.11 2.44
N GLY A 191 -21.91 6.97 2.27
CA GLY A 191 -23.25 6.85 2.86
C GLY A 191 -23.44 7.71 4.11
N ASP A 192 -24.67 7.83 4.59
CA ASP A 192 -25.07 8.70 5.69
C ASP A 192 -25.66 7.87 6.84
N GLY A 193 -24.81 7.16 7.59
CA GLY A 193 -25.19 6.45 8.82
C GLY A 193 -26.11 5.22 8.68
N ALA A 194 -27.03 5.18 7.72
CA ALA A 194 -27.98 4.08 7.46
C ALA A 194 -27.66 3.29 6.19
N ALA A 195 -27.13 3.95 5.14
CA ALA A 195 -26.76 3.33 3.87
C ALA A 195 -25.23 3.32 3.67
N GLN A 196 -24.50 2.97 4.73
CA GLN A 196 -23.04 2.98 4.69
C GLN A 196 -22.53 1.85 3.78
N GLU A 197 -21.61 2.20 2.89
CA GLU A 197 -20.87 1.23 2.08
C GLU A 197 -19.39 1.52 2.24
N ALA A 198 -18.59 0.48 2.40
CA ALA A 198 -17.14 0.60 2.44
C ALA A 198 -16.51 -0.44 1.53
N ARG A 199 -15.48 -0.07 0.77
CA ARG A 199 -14.72 -0.99 -0.08
C ARG A 199 -13.24 -0.72 0.06
N ALA A 200 -12.43 -1.78 -0.03
CA ALA A 200 -11.00 -1.68 -0.16
C ALA A 200 -10.63 -1.75 -1.65
N ALA A 201 -9.94 -0.74 -2.15
CA ALA A 201 -9.31 -0.75 -3.46
C ALA A 201 -7.81 -1.02 -3.30
N THR A 202 -7.30 -2.01 -4.00
CA THR A 202 -5.87 -2.31 -4.09
C THR A 202 -5.37 -1.91 -5.47
N TYR A 203 -4.38 -1.04 -5.50
CA TYR A 203 -3.74 -0.56 -6.73
C TYR A 203 -2.34 -1.16 -6.85
N GLY A 204 -1.96 -1.62 -8.03
CA GLY A 204 -0.58 -2.04 -8.27
C GLY A 204 -0.19 -2.00 -9.75
N PHE A 205 1.09 -1.80 -10.01
CA PHE A 205 1.63 -2.01 -11.35
C PHE A 205 1.70 -3.50 -11.66
N VAL A 206 1.45 -3.87 -12.91
CA VAL A 206 1.46 -5.27 -13.36
C VAL A 206 2.32 -5.46 -14.59
N ALA A 207 2.92 -6.65 -14.72
CA ALA A 207 3.70 -7.08 -15.87
C ALA A 207 3.41 -8.56 -16.17
N GLU A 208 3.38 -8.93 -17.44
CA GLU A 208 3.42 -10.31 -17.91
C GLU A 208 4.87 -10.80 -18.03
N GLN A 209 5.79 -9.92 -18.44
CA GLN A 209 7.19 -10.27 -18.68
C GLN A 209 8.18 -9.24 -18.08
N PRO A 210 9.45 -9.61 -17.85
CA PRO A 210 10.43 -8.68 -17.26
C PRO A 210 10.73 -7.44 -18.12
N SER A 211 10.61 -7.52 -19.45
CA SER A 211 10.91 -6.39 -20.35
C SER A 211 9.96 -5.20 -20.17
N GLN A 212 8.78 -5.43 -19.61
CA GLN A 212 7.78 -4.38 -19.34
C GLN A 212 8.12 -3.53 -18.12
N ILE A 213 9.06 -4.01 -17.29
CA ILE A 213 9.41 -3.40 -16.02
C ILE A 213 10.46 -2.31 -16.26
N LEU A 214 10.10 -1.09 -15.90
CA LEU A 214 11.00 0.06 -15.87
C LEU A 214 11.49 0.30 -14.45
N GLY A 215 12.76 0.68 -14.29
CA GLY A 215 13.38 0.94 -12.99
C GLY A 215 14.18 -0.26 -12.46
N ASP A 216 15.24 0.05 -11.74
CA ASP A 216 16.25 -0.88 -11.24
C ASP A 216 16.06 -1.25 -9.76
N ARG A 217 15.43 -0.37 -8.98
CA ARG A 217 15.23 -0.55 -7.54
C ARG A 217 13.78 -0.90 -7.21
N PRO A 218 13.51 -1.63 -6.13
CA PRO A 218 12.15 -1.96 -5.71
C PRO A 218 11.21 -0.75 -5.71
N GLU A 219 11.60 0.37 -5.13
CA GLU A 219 10.78 1.58 -5.01
C GLU A 219 10.60 2.37 -6.33
N SER A 220 11.44 2.13 -7.34
CA SER A 220 11.38 2.81 -8.64
C SER A 220 10.76 1.96 -9.75
N LYS A 221 10.55 0.68 -9.46
CA LYS A 221 9.95 -0.32 -10.36
C LYS A 221 8.51 0.05 -10.70
N ARG A 222 8.22 0.11 -11.99
CA ARG A 222 6.89 0.41 -12.54
C ARG A 222 6.71 -0.20 -13.92
N THR A 223 5.47 -0.28 -14.35
CA THR A 223 5.11 -0.64 -15.73
C THR A 223 4.13 0.41 -16.26
N PRO A 224 3.88 0.47 -17.58
CA PRO A 224 2.83 1.33 -18.12
C PRO A 224 1.42 0.82 -17.80
N PHE A 225 1.25 -0.22 -16.97
CA PHE A 225 -0.04 -0.84 -16.68
C PHE A 225 -0.34 -0.84 -15.19
N CYS A 226 -1.51 -0.31 -14.81
CA CYS A 226 -1.98 -0.29 -13.43
C CYS A 226 -3.29 -1.07 -13.33
N VAL A 227 -3.34 -2.00 -12.39
CA VAL A 227 -4.59 -2.67 -12.01
C VAL A 227 -5.15 -2.02 -10.76
N ARG A 228 -6.47 -1.91 -10.70
CA ARG A 228 -7.23 -1.67 -9.49
C ARG A 228 -8.10 -2.90 -9.20
N LEU A 229 -7.97 -3.43 -8.00
CA LEU A 229 -8.76 -4.53 -7.46
C LEU A 229 -9.70 -3.97 -6.38
N LEU A 230 -11.01 -4.08 -6.57
CA LEU A 230 -12.03 -3.54 -5.68
C LEU A 230 -12.72 -4.69 -4.95
N SER A 231 -12.69 -4.64 -3.62
CA SER A 231 -13.35 -5.64 -2.78
C SER A 231 -14.89 -5.55 -2.89
N PRO A 232 -15.60 -6.60 -2.43
CA PRO A 232 -16.99 -6.47 -2.03
C PRO A 232 -17.20 -5.38 -0.97
N ASN A 233 -18.47 -5.06 -0.71
CA ASN A 233 -18.83 -4.18 0.40
C ASN A 233 -18.38 -4.79 1.74
N LEU A 234 -17.51 -4.09 2.44
CA LEU A 234 -16.93 -4.46 3.73
C LEU A 234 -17.92 -4.34 4.89
N VAL A 235 -19.08 -3.72 4.71
CA VAL A 235 -20.08 -3.56 5.78
C VAL A 235 -21.37 -4.35 5.55
N SER A 236 -21.47 -5.11 4.45
CA SER A 236 -22.61 -6.01 4.23
C SER A 236 -22.37 -7.37 4.88
N ASP A 237 -23.41 -8.13 5.24
CA ASP A 237 -23.26 -9.48 5.81
C ASP A 237 -22.75 -10.55 4.82
N ALA A 238 -22.13 -10.14 3.71
CA ALA A 238 -21.60 -11.06 2.71
C ALA A 238 -20.61 -12.05 3.35
N ASP A 239 -20.82 -13.34 3.04
CA ASP A 239 -19.95 -14.42 3.51
C ASP A 239 -18.54 -14.21 2.94
N THR A 240 -17.55 -14.14 3.82
CA THR A 240 -16.15 -14.00 3.42
C THR A 240 -15.63 -15.20 2.63
N LYS A 241 -16.40 -16.30 2.54
CA LYS A 241 -16.11 -17.45 1.69
C LYS A 241 -16.28 -17.17 0.19
N GLN A 242 -17.07 -16.17 -0.19
CA GLN A 242 -17.28 -15.77 -1.59
C GLN A 242 -16.75 -14.36 -1.82
N TRP A 243 -15.43 -14.20 -1.66
CA TRP A 243 -14.76 -12.93 -1.86
C TRP A 243 -14.55 -12.65 -3.35
N GLU A 244 -15.60 -12.19 -4.03
CA GLU A 244 -15.53 -11.80 -5.43
C GLU A 244 -14.91 -10.40 -5.57
N VAL A 245 -13.80 -10.31 -6.28
CA VAL A 245 -13.06 -9.06 -6.48
C VAL A 245 -13.28 -8.55 -7.89
N GLU A 246 -13.71 -7.30 -8.00
CA GLU A 246 -13.83 -6.60 -9.29
C GLU A 246 -12.45 -6.05 -9.67
N TYR A 247 -12.01 -6.24 -10.91
CA TYR A 247 -10.75 -5.67 -11.39
C TYR A 247 -10.97 -4.75 -12.58
N SER A 248 -10.14 -3.72 -12.67
CA SER A 248 -9.95 -2.95 -13.90
C SER A 248 -8.46 -2.67 -14.14
N LEU A 249 -8.04 -2.83 -15.39
CA LEU A 249 -6.70 -2.59 -15.88
C LEU A 249 -6.72 -1.39 -16.81
N ARG A 250 -5.71 -0.52 -16.68
CA ARG A 250 -5.51 0.59 -17.61
C ARG A 250 -4.04 0.88 -17.84
N GLU A 251 -3.78 1.58 -18.94
CA GLU A 251 -2.49 2.21 -19.17
C GLU A 251 -2.30 3.44 -18.27
N VAL A 252 -1.10 3.63 -17.76
CA VAL A 252 -0.71 4.77 -16.93
C VAL A 252 0.66 5.29 -17.36
N ARG A 253 0.88 6.59 -17.14
CA ARG A 253 2.14 7.28 -17.45
C ARG A 253 2.80 7.88 -16.20
N THR A 254 2.45 7.34 -15.03
CA THR A 254 2.90 7.84 -13.74
C THR A 254 4.17 7.14 -13.27
N ALA A 255 4.98 7.82 -12.47
CA ALA A 255 6.20 7.26 -11.91
C ALA A 255 5.94 6.39 -10.68
N THR A 256 4.83 6.65 -9.96
CA THR A 256 4.49 5.95 -8.73
C THR A 256 3.04 5.47 -8.76
N ILE A 257 2.76 4.43 -7.97
CA ILE A 257 1.40 3.92 -7.81
C ILE A 257 0.48 4.96 -7.15
N ARG A 258 1.04 5.76 -6.22
CA ARG A 258 0.34 6.86 -5.56
C ARG A 258 -0.20 7.88 -6.59
N GLN A 259 0.62 8.27 -7.55
CA GLN A 259 0.18 9.17 -8.63
C GLN A 259 -0.92 8.53 -9.49
N ALA A 260 -0.89 7.21 -9.70
CA ALA A 260 -1.95 6.51 -10.42
C ALA A 260 -3.30 6.54 -9.66
N VAL A 261 -3.26 6.45 -8.32
CA VAL A 261 -4.45 6.61 -7.47
C VAL A 261 -4.92 8.06 -7.45
N GLU A 262 -3.99 9.02 -7.37
CA GLU A 262 -4.31 10.45 -7.40
C GLU A 262 -5.03 10.85 -8.69
N ALA A 263 -4.64 10.26 -9.83
CA ALA A 263 -5.34 10.44 -11.11
C ALA A 263 -6.78 9.90 -11.10
N ASP A 264 -7.09 8.92 -10.24
CA ASP A 264 -8.44 8.36 -10.09
C ASP A 264 -9.32 9.10 -9.08
N LEU A 265 -8.76 10.04 -8.30
CA LEU A 265 -9.51 10.65 -7.18
C LEU A 265 -10.78 11.36 -7.61
N GLU A 266 -10.83 11.90 -8.83
CA GLU A 266 -12.07 12.50 -9.35
C GLU A 266 -13.16 11.44 -9.58
N ALA A 267 -12.84 10.34 -10.26
CA ALA A 267 -13.77 9.24 -10.48
C ALA A 267 -14.19 8.56 -9.17
N LEU A 268 -13.24 8.38 -8.23
CA LEU A 268 -13.50 7.86 -6.88
C LEU A 268 -14.46 8.76 -6.10
N ARG A 269 -14.25 10.08 -6.10
CA ARG A 269 -15.16 11.02 -5.43
C ARG A 269 -16.54 11.03 -6.08
N LYS A 270 -16.61 10.98 -7.42
CA LYS A 270 -17.88 10.83 -8.13
C LYS A 270 -18.61 9.56 -7.71
N SER A 271 -17.90 8.44 -7.61
CA SER A 271 -18.47 7.16 -7.19
C SER A 271 -18.94 7.18 -5.73
N VAL A 272 -18.19 7.82 -4.83
CA VAL A 272 -18.59 8.06 -3.44
C VAL A 272 -19.88 8.88 -3.37
N ALA A 273 -19.98 9.93 -4.19
CA ALA A 273 -21.15 10.81 -4.23
C ALA A 273 -22.39 10.15 -4.84
N THR A 274 -22.24 9.46 -5.98
CA THR A 274 -23.37 8.87 -6.73
C THR A 274 -23.75 7.47 -6.24
N GLY A 275 -22.82 6.76 -5.62
CA GLY A 275 -22.98 5.35 -5.27
C GLY A 275 -22.86 4.37 -6.41
N ARG A 276 -22.36 4.83 -7.55
CA ARG A 276 -22.13 3.99 -8.72
C ARG A 276 -20.65 3.69 -8.81
N TRP A 277 -20.29 2.44 -8.62
CA TRP A 277 -18.92 1.95 -8.79
C TRP A 277 -18.57 1.66 -10.25
N ASP A 278 -19.58 1.66 -11.13
CA ASP A 278 -19.40 1.47 -12.58
C ASP A 278 -18.53 2.57 -13.20
N ASP A 279 -18.56 3.79 -12.64
CA ASP A 279 -17.72 4.91 -13.07
C ASP A 279 -16.22 4.65 -12.82
N LEU A 280 -15.90 3.72 -11.91
CA LEU A 280 -14.53 3.31 -11.67
C LEU A 280 -14.09 2.27 -12.69
N SER A 281 -15.04 1.44 -13.15
CA SER A 281 -14.77 0.30 -14.03
C SER A 281 -14.06 0.79 -15.27
#